data_AF-A0A3B9HQR4-F1
#
_entry.id   AF-A0A3B9HQR4-F1
#
_cell.length_a   1.000
_cell.length_b   1.000
_cell.length_c   1.000
_cell.angle_alpha   90.00
_cell.angle_beta   90.00
_cell.angle_gamma   90.00
#
_symmetry.space_group_name_H-M   'P 1'
#
loop_
_entity.id
_entity.type
_entity.pdbx_description
1 polymer ?
#
loop_
_entity_poly.entity_id
_entity_poly.type
_entity_poly.pdbx_seq_one_letter_code
_entity_poly.pdbx_strand_id
1 'polypeptide(L)'
;MTGHFVSIDWGGSELKGIFTGNNREFKLPAGNLRLLGTEKLSQICRDVVAAAQFGDNRVTWLIGAAGAADREAAARLVAAVTTVYANSQEVVIKSDYECNHAACLDGNDGILSINGTGSVIYARCGDKSVKLGGWGFALDELPSGAWFGRKALEGVLRSLEGDHESRSCGDAYRQRFGKADQRMIIDELYRAPSIQKKLGEYAPVLTDALAADCPFATKAVKSSIEQLVSLFRQAARQTGMVSKITLCGSGGLWDKWQDFATLVEYTATEQHLELELVKPIQPLHLGPLILHARSCPDAQRTLQTFDTQDF
;
A
#
# COMPACT_ATOMS: atom_id res chain seq x y z
N MET A 1 -17.10 7.65 -29.48
CA MET A 1 -16.68 6.30 -29.06
C MET A 1 -16.04 6.46 -27.71
N THR A 2 -16.39 5.63 -26.72
CA THR A 2 -15.66 5.57 -25.45
C THR A 2 -14.25 5.03 -25.70
N GLY A 3 -13.24 5.62 -25.07
CA GLY A 3 -11.87 5.12 -25.16
C GLY A 3 -11.73 3.75 -24.48
N HIS A 4 -10.81 2.91 -24.98
CA HIS A 4 -10.44 1.67 -24.30
C HIS A 4 -9.26 1.92 -23.36
N PHE A 5 -9.45 1.63 -22.08
CA PHE A 5 -8.45 1.84 -21.05
C PHE A 5 -8.05 0.51 -20.43
N VAL A 6 -6.78 0.37 -20.09
CA VAL A 6 -6.34 -0.62 -19.10
C VAL A 6 -5.88 0.13 -17.85
N SER A 7 -6.55 -0.12 -16.73
CA SER A 7 -6.24 0.49 -15.43
C SER A 7 -5.57 -0.53 -14.54
N ILE A 8 -4.39 -0.20 -13.99
CA ILE A 8 -3.52 -1.14 -13.29
C ILE A 8 -3.03 -0.55 -11.96
N ASP A 9 -3.33 -1.23 -10.86
CA ASP A 9 -2.62 -1.09 -9.58
C ASP A 9 -1.45 -2.08 -9.55
N TRP A 10 -0.24 -1.54 -9.68
CA TRP A 10 1.02 -2.30 -9.73
C TRP A 10 1.77 -2.15 -8.40
N GLY A 11 1.55 -3.09 -7.50
CA GLY A 11 2.22 -3.16 -6.20
C GLY A 11 3.60 -3.83 -6.24
N GLY A 12 4.21 -3.99 -5.07
CA GLY A 12 5.53 -4.61 -4.91
C GLY A 12 5.59 -6.15 -5.01
N SER A 13 4.44 -6.83 -5.11
CA SER A 13 4.36 -8.30 -5.17
C SER A 13 3.39 -8.80 -6.24
N GLU A 14 2.28 -8.10 -6.41
CA GLU A 14 1.25 -8.40 -7.38
C GLU A 14 0.81 -7.11 -8.06
N LEU A 15 0.29 -7.25 -9.27
CA LEU A 15 -0.46 -6.20 -9.93
C LEU A 15 -1.87 -6.74 -10.21
N LYS A 16 -2.85 -5.84 -10.12
CA LYS A 16 -4.24 -6.08 -10.49
C LYS A 16 -4.64 -5.04 -11.50
N GLY A 17 -5.46 -5.43 -12.47
CA GLY A 17 -5.95 -4.49 -13.45
C GLY A 17 -7.28 -4.90 -14.06
N ILE A 18 -7.86 -3.95 -14.78
CA ILE A 18 -9.08 -4.14 -15.55
C ILE A 18 -8.91 -3.53 -16.92
N PHE A 19 -9.37 -4.24 -17.95
CA PHE A 19 -9.52 -3.68 -19.29
C PHE A 19 -10.98 -3.30 -19.55
N THR A 20 -11.22 -2.04 -19.86
CA THR A 20 -12.58 -1.49 -19.99
C THR A 20 -13.26 -1.84 -21.30
N GLY A 21 -12.54 -2.40 -22.29
CA GLY A 21 -13.14 -2.81 -23.57
C GLY A 21 -13.98 -4.09 -23.48
N ASN A 22 -13.74 -4.92 -22.47
CA ASN A 22 -14.46 -6.18 -22.23
C ASN A 22 -14.73 -6.43 -20.73
N ASN A 23 -14.51 -5.43 -19.88
CA ASN A 23 -14.62 -5.49 -18.41
C ASN A 23 -13.85 -6.66 -17.78
N ARG A 24 -12.73 -7.06 -18.39
CA ARG A 24 -11.93 -8.20 -17.93
C ARG A 24 -10.93 -7.75 -16.87
N GLU A 25 -11.15 -8.22 -15.66
CA GLU A 25 -10.16 -8.13 -14.58
C GLU A 25 -9.06 -9.19 -14.74
N PHE A 26 -7.87 -8.85 -14.24
CA PHE A 26 -6.73 -9.75 -14.21
C PHE A 26 -5.83 -9.48 -13.00
N LYS A 27 -5.08 -10.51 -12.62
CA LYS A 27 -4.09 -10.45 -11.54
C LYS A 27 -2.83 -11.18 -11.99
N LEU A 28 -1.68 -10.53 -11.82
CA LEU A 28 -0.38 -11.06 -12.25
C LEU A 28 0.69 -10.82 -11.17
N PRO A 29 1.78 -11.62 -11.14
CA PRO A 29 2.95 -11.30 -10.33
C PRO A 29 3.57 -9.96 -10.73
N ALA A 30 4.07 -9.21 -9.75
CA ALA A 30 4.70 -7.92 -9.97
C ALA A 30 5.97 -7.74 -9.14
N GLY A 31 6.52 -6.54 -9.18
CA GLY A 31 7.68 -6.14 -8.38
C GLY A 31 7.79 -4.62 -8.37
N ASN A 32 8.57 -4.09 -7.42
CA ASN A 32 8.86 -2.66 -7.38
C ASN A 32 9.54 -2.23 -8.67
N LEU A 33 8.96 -1.26 -9.38
CA LEU A 33 9.38 -0.83 -10.70
C LEU A 33 10.87 -0.41 -10.74
N ARG A 34 11.41 0.13 -9.64
CA ARG A 34 12.82 0.52 -9.55
C ARG A 34 13.79 -0.65 -9.62
N LEU A 35 13.36 -1.82 -9.17
CA LEU A 35 14.19 -3.03 -9.08
C LEU A 35 14.05 -3.94 -10.31
N LEU A 36 13.11 -3.65 -11.21
CA LEU A 36 12.85 -4.47 -12.39
C LEU A 36 13.72 -4.03 -13.57
N GLY A 37 14.41 -5.00 -14.17
CA GLY A 37 15.11 -4.83 -15.44
C GLY A 37 14.17 -4.85 -16.64
N THR A 38 14.64 -4.35 -17.78
CA THR A 38 13.86 -4.17 -19.02
C THR A 38 13.21 -5.46 -19.51
N GLU A 39 13.93 -6.59 -19.48
CA GLU A 39 13.39 -7.87 -19.95
C GLU A 39 12.19 -8.32 -19.12
N LYS A 40 12.29 -8.22 -17.79
CA LYS A 40 11.21 -8.58 -16.88
C LYS A 40 10.01 -7.62 -17.04
N LEU A 41 10.26 -6.33 -17.26
CA LEU A 41 9.19 -5.36 -17.55
C LEU A 41 8.45 -5.70 -18.83
N SER A 42 9.16 -5.97 -19.92
CA SER A 42 8.56 -6.38 -21.19
C SER A 42 7.78 -7.69 -21.06
N GLN A 43 8.28 -8.64 -20.26
CA GLN A 43 7.53 -9.86 -19.98
C GLN A 43 6.21 -9.58 -19.26
N ILE A 44 6.24 -8.77 -18.19
CA ILE A 44 5.02 -8.42 -17.45
C ILE A 44 4.03 -7.68 -18.37
N CYS A 45 4.50 -6.78 -19.24
CA CYS A 45 3.63 -6.09 -20.20
C CYS A 45 2.97 -7.07 -21.18
N ARG A 46 3.69 -8.10 -21.65
CA ARG A 46 3.13 -9.16 -22.51
C ARG A 46 2.06 -9.96 -21.75
N ASP A 47 2.35 -10.30 -20.50
CA ASP A 47 1.41 -11.03 -19.65
C ASP A 47 0.13 -10.22 -19.42
N VAL A 48 0.23 -8.89 -19.26
CA VAL A 48 -0.93 -7.98 -19.18
C VAL A 48 -1.73 -8.01 -20.49
N VAL A 49 -1.10 -7.85 -21.65
CA VAL A 49 -1.80 -7.90 -22.96
C VAL A 49 -2.56 -9.21 -23.13
N ALA A 50 -1.92 -10.34 -22.79
CA ALA A 50 -2.51 -11.66 -22.89
C ALA A 50 -3.67 -11.85 -21.90
N ALA A 51 -3.51 -11.43 -20.65
CA ALA A 51 -4.50 -11.60 -19.60
C ALA A 51 -5.73 -10.71 -19.82
N ALA A 52 -5.52 -9.47 -20.26
CA ALA A 52 -6.57 -8.48 -20.50
C ALA A 52 -7.34 -8.72 -21.82
N GLN A 53 -6.73 -9.43 -22.77
CA GLN A 53 -7.33 -9.76 -24.08
C GLN A 53 -7.73 -8.51 -24.86
N PHE A 54 -6.78 -7.60 -25.08
CA PHE A 54 -7.06 -6.33 -25.78
C PHE A 54 -7.59 -6.50 -27.21
N GLY A 55 -7.24 -7.61 -27.89
CA GLY A 55 -7.45 -7.74 -29.33
C GLY A 55 -6.72 -6.65 -30.12
N ASP A 56 -7.33 -6.16 -31.19
CA ASP A 56 -6.78 -5.10 -32.05
C ASP A 56 -7.15 -3.68 -31.59
N ASN A 57 -7.69 -3.55 -30.37
CA ASN A 57 -8.12 -2.25 -29.86
C ASN A 57 -6.95 -1.29 -29.68
N ARG A 58 -7.17 0.00 -29.92
CA ARG A 58 -6.23 1.02 -29.48
C ARG A 58 -6.47 1.30 -27.99
N VAL A 59 -5.43 1.16 -27.15
CA VAL A 59 -5.58 1.15 -25.68
C VAL A 59 -4.74 2.24 -25.01
N THR A 60 -5.34 2.98 -24.09
CA THR A 60 -4.64 3.86 -23.16
C THR A 60 -4.30 3.10 -21.87
N TRP A 61 -3.03 3.11 -21.50
CA TRP A 61 -2.53 2.42 -20.31
C TRP A 61 -2.43 3.38 -19.14
N LEU A 62 -3.17 3.10 -18.07
CA LEU A 62 -3.21 3.89 -16.85
C LEU A 62 -2.63 3.04 -15.71
N ILE A 63 -1.42 3.37 -15.26
CA ILE A 63 -0.66 2.52 -14.34
C ILE A 63 -0.30 3.32 -13.09
N GLY A 64 -0.80 2.89 -11.93
CA GLY A 64 -0.31 3.31 -10.62
C GLY A 64 0.73 2.30 -10.14
N ALA A 65 2.01 2.66 -10.08
CA ALA A 65 3.07 1.68 -9.78
C ALA A 65 3.95 2.05 -8.58
N ALA A 66 4.23 1.04 -7.76
CA ALA A 66 5.21 1.12 -6.71
C ALA A 66 6.60 1.40 -7.31
N GLY A 67 7.19 2.54 -6.93
CA GLY A 67 8.47 3.00 -7.45
C GLY A 67 8.37 3.92 -8.68
N ALA A 68 7.17 4.25 -9.16
CA ALA A 68 6.97 5.14 -10.32
C ALA A 68 7.41 6.59 -10.12
N ALA A 69 7.64 7.03 -8.88
CA ALA A 69 8.24 8.34 -8.61
C ALA A 69 9.66 8.48 -9.18
N ASP A 70 10.33 7.35 -9.46
CA ASP A 70 11.59 7.29 -10.18
C ASP A 70 11.36 7.45 -11.69
N ARG A 71 11.76 8.61 -12.24
CA ARG A 71 11.49 8.99 -13.64
C ARG A 71 12.12 8.02 -14.64
N GLU A 72 13.30 7.48 -14.35
CA GLU A 72 13.94 6.52 -15.24
C GLU A 72 13.20 5.20 -15.25
N ALA A 73 12.75 4.75 -14.06
CA ALA A 73 11.97 3.54 -13.94
C ALA A 73 10.61 3.66 -14.67
N ALA A 74 9.93 4.81 -14.54
CA ALA A 74 8.72 5.11 -15.30
C ALA A 74 8.97 5.13 -16.81
N ALA A 75 10.05 5.78 -17.27
CA ALA A 75 10.39 5.83 -18.70
C ALA A 75 10.66 4.43 -19.29
N ARG A 76 11.33 3.55 -18.54
CA ARG A 76 11.52 2.14 -18.96
C ARG A 76 10.20 1.40 -19.11
N LEU A 77 9.23 1.65 -18.24
CA LEU A 77 7.89 1.04 -18.34
C LEU A 77 7.13 1.56 -19.56
N VAL A 78 7.18 2.87 -19.85
CA VAL A 78 6.59 3.42 -21.09
C VAL A 78 7.19 2.73 -22.31
N ALA A 79 8.52 2.65 -22.39
CA ALA A 79 9.21 2.02 -23.50
C ALA A 79 8.84 0.52 -23.64
N ALA A 80 8.75 -0.21 -22.53
CA ALA A 80 8.32 -1.61 -22.52
C ALA A 80 6.89 -1.78 -23.04
N VAL A 81 5.93 -0.96 -22.59
CA VAL A 81 4.54 -1.01 -23.06
C VAL A 81 4.47 -0.72 -24.56
N THR A 82 5.11 0.36 -25.03
CA THR A 82 5.08 0.75 -26.45
C THR A 82 5.77 -0.28 -27.35
N THR A 83 6.82 -0.95 -26.87
CA THR A 83 7.50 -2.03 -27.61
C THR A 83 6.62 -3.29 -27.71
N VAL A 84 5.93 -3.63 -26.63
CA VAL A 84 5.13 -4.87 -26.54
C VAL A 84 3.79 -4.73 -27.23
N TYR A 85 3.19 -3.53 -27.22
CA TYR A 85 1.86 -3.31 -27.75
C TYR A 85 1.80 -2.08 -28.66
N ALA A 86 2.00 -2.28 -29.96
CA ALA A 86 2.05 -1.21 -30.96
C ALA A 86 0.76 -0.37 -31.04
N ASN A 87 -0.38 -0.92 -30.60
CA ASN A 87 -1.68 -0.22 -30.55
C ASN A 87 -1.87 0.61 -29.27
N SER A 88 -0.84 0.77 -28.42
CA SER A 88 -0.90 1.70 -27.27
C SER A 88 -1.09 3.14 -27.77
N GLN A 89 -2.12 3.84 -27.29
CA GLN A 89 -2.33 5.25 -27.62
C GLN A 89 -1.52 6.18 -26.72
N GLU A 90 -1.58 5.92 -25.42
CA GLU A 90 -0.94 6.70 -24.38
C GLU A 90 -0.57 5.75 -23.23
N VAL A 91 0.51 6.08 -22.52
CA VAL A 91 0.93 5.37 -21.31
C VAL A 91 1.10 6.40 -20.20
N VAL A 92 0.13 6.47 -19.30
CA VAL A 92 0.11 7.35 -18.13
C VAL A 92 0.58 6.55 -16.93
N ILE A 93 1.71 6.96 -16.36
CA ILE A 93 2.25 6.36 -15.14
C ILE A 93 2.11 7.36 -13.99
N LYS A 94 1.58 6.87 -12.88
CA LYS A 94 1.42 7.58 -11.62
C LYS A 94 2.00 6.76 -10.47
N SER A 95 2.22 7.40 -9.34
CA SER A 95 2.58 6.66 -8.14
C SER A 95 1.39 5.82 -7.68
N ASP A 96 1.66 4.61 -7.20
CA ASP A 96 0.66 3.73 -6.57
C ASP A 96 -0.18 4.46 -5.51
N TYR A 97 0.45 5.24 -4.63
CA TYR A 97 -0.26 5.98 -3.58
C TYR A 97 -1.22 7.06 -4.10
N GLU A 98 -0.94 7.68 -5.26
CA GLU A 98 -1.85 8.66 -5.87
C GLU A 98 -3.09 7.98 -6.44
N CYS A 99 -2.90 6.83 -7.11
CA CYS A 99 -3.98 6.03 -7.66
C CYS A 99 -4.82 5.40 -6.55
N ASN A 100 -4.18 4.83 -5.53
CA ASN A 100 -4.89 4.24 -4.40
C ASN A 100 -5.69 5.30 -3.64
N HIS A 101 -5.20 6.54 -3.55
CA HIS A 101 -5.97 7.65 -2.97
C HIS A 101 -7.23 7.95 -3.77
N ALA A 102 -7.09 8.00 -5.10
CA ALA A 102 -8.21 8.20 -6.00
C ALA A 102 -9.25 7.08 -5.89
N ALA A 103 -8.83 5.81 -5.80
CA ALA A 103 -9.76 4.69 -5.59
C ALA A 103 -10.42 4.72 -4.21
N CYS A 104 -9.63 4.94 -3.17
CA CYS A 104 -10.09 4.91 -1.79
C CYS A 104 -11.11 5.99 -1.46
N LEU A 105 -10.94 7.19 -2.03
CA LEU A 105 -11.78 8.35 -1.73
C LEU A 105 -12.65 8.76 -2.93
N ASP A 106 -12.76 7.92 -3.95
CA ASP A 106 -13.51 8.18 -5.19
C ASP A 106 -13.14 9.55 -5.81
N GLY A 107 -11.86 9.84 -5.81
CA GLY A 107 -11.33 11.11 -6.28
C GLY A 107 -11.60 12.32 -5.39
N ASN A 108 -12.24 12.19 -4.23
CA ASN A 108 -12.46 13.29 -3.28
C ASN A 108 -11.23 13.61 -2.44
N ASP A 109 -11.30 14.72 -1.71
CA ASP A 109 -10.24 15.17 -0.81
C ASP A 109 -10.17 14.31 0.45
N GLY A 110 -8.97 14.17 1.02
CA GLY A 110 -8.76 13.39 2.23
C GLY A 110 -7.37 12.76 2.30
N ILE A 111 -7.17 11.92 3.30
CA ILE A 111 -5.92 11.22 3.56
C ILE A 111 -6.06 9.74 3.22
N LEU A 112 -5.08 9.18 2.54
CA LEU A 112 -4.85 7.75 2.41
C LEU A 112 -3.72 7.36 3.37
N SER A 113 -3.96 6.35 4.22
CA SER A 113 -2.93 5.69 5.02
C SER A 113 -2.78 4.25 4.55
N ILE A 114 -1.68 3.97 3.86
CA ILE A 114 -1.32 2.61 3.47
C ILE A 114 -0.45 2.02 4.57
N ASN A 115 -0.85 0.90 5.16
CA ASN A 115 -0.13 0.17 6.21
C ASN A 115 -0.11 -1.33 5.88
N GLY A 116 0.57 -1.67 4.78
CA GLY A 116 0.82 -3.04 4.32
C GLY A 116 2.21 -3.52 4.73
N THR A 117 2.95 -4.13 3.82
CA THR A 117 4.36 -4.53 4.03
C THR A 117 5.27 -3.36 4.39
N GLY A 118 4.97 -2.16 3.86
CA GLY A 118 5.51 -0.88 4.30
C GLY A 118 4.37 0.09 4.64
N SER A 119 4.71 1.33 4.92
CA SER A 119 3.73 2.38 5.22
C SER A 119 3.95 3.64 4.40
N VAL A 120 2.87 4.28 3.98
CA VAL A 120 2.90 5.60 3.34
C VAL A 120 1.61 6.34 3.64
N ILE A 121 1.75 7.65 3.81
CA ILE A 121 0.62 8.56 3.99
C ILE A 121 0.61 9.47 2.76
N TYR A 122 -0.53 9.57 2.11
CA TYR A 122 -0.73 10.53 1.03
C TYR A 122 -1.99 11.33 1.29
N ALA A 123 -1.89 12.65 1.29
CA ALA A 123 -3.03 13.52 1.45
C ALA A 123 -3.17 14.42 0.23
N ARG A 124 -4.43 14.72 -0.12
CA ARG A 124 -4.76 15.67 -1.18
C ARG A 124 -5.99 16.49 -0.79
N CYS A 125 -5.90 17.81 -0.92
CA CYS A 125 -7.02 18.74 -0.79
C CYS A 125 -6.96 19.78 -1.91
N GLY A 126 -7.98 19.82 -2.77
CA GLY A 126 -7.95 20.56 -4.03
C GLY A 126 -6.71 20.20 -4.85
N ASP A 127 -5.93 21.23 -5.21
CA ASP A 127 -4.69 21.12 -5.99
C ASP A 127 -3.44 20.83 -5.15
N LYS A 128 -3.56 20.81 -3.82
CA LYS A 128 -2.43 20.54 -2.93
C LYS A 128 -2.38 19.07 -2.57
N SER A 129 -1.17 18.49 -2.61
CA SER A 129 -0.92 17.14 -2.11
C SER A 129 0.40 17.03 -1.37
N VAL A 130 0.51 16.02 -0.52
CA VAL A 130 1.73 15.68 0.20
C VAL A 130 1.84 14.17 0.39
N LYS A 131 3.05 13.63 0.19
CA LYS A 131 3.44 12.29 0.60
C LYS A 131 4.30 12.38 1.86
N LEU A 132 3.94 11.67 2.91
CA LEU A 132 4.74 11.52 4.14
C LEU A 132 5.05 10.03 4.37
N GLY A 133 6.28 9.75 4.83
CA GLY A 133 6.77 8.37 5.00
C GLY A 133 6.99 7.64 3.67
N GLY A 134 7.04 6.31 3.72
CA GLY A 134 7.31 5.46 2.56
C GLY A 134 8.76 5.57 2.11
N TRP A 135 9.68 5.59 3.08
CA TRP A 135 11.13 5.54 2.90
C TRP A 135 11.68 4.13 3.04
N GLY A 136 10.85 3.18 3.47
CA GLY A 136 11.16 1.76 3.53
C GLY A 136 11.47 1.27 4.94
N PHE A 137 11.45 -0.05 5.12
CA PHE A 137 11.47 -0.69 6.45
C PHE A 137 12.74 -0.41 7.28
N ALA A 138 13.82 0.01 6.64
CA ALA A 138 15.06 0.36 7.32
C ALA A 138 15.06 1.79 7.89
N LEU A 139 14.18 2.67 7.40
CA LEU A 139 14.16 4.10 7.71
C LEU A 139 12.86 4.55 8.39
N ASP A 140 11.74 3.90 8.09
CA ASP A 140 10.42 4.27 8.63
C ASP A 140 10.17 3.64 10.01
N GLU A 141 9.72 4.47 10.95
CA GLU A 141 9.20 4.05 12.27
C GLU A 141 7.66 4.01 12.33
N LEU A 142 7.02 4.17 11.17
CA LEU A 142 5.56 4.13 11.02
C LEU A 142 5.04 2.68 11.01
N PRO A 143 3.82 2.45 11.51
CA PRO A 143 3.28 1.11 11.64
C PRO A 143 3.12 0.47 10.26
N SER A 144 3.76 -0.68 10.06
CA SER A 144 3.67 -1.50 8.85
C SER A 144 3.95 -2.94 9.22
N GLY A 145 3.63 -3.91 8.37
CA GLY A 145 3.96 -5.32 8.61
C GLY A 145 5.46 -5.52 8.89
N ALA A 146 6.34 -4.89 8.11
CA ALA A 146 7.78 -5.00 8.36
C ALA A 146 8.20 -4.32 9.67
N TRP A 147 7.61 -3.19 10.03
CA TRP A 147 7.86 -2.53 11.32
C TRP A 147 7.39 -3.38 12.50
N PHE A 148 6.17 -3.94 12.43
CA PHE A 148 5.60 -4.83 13.44
C PHE A 148 6.47 -6.07 13.61
N GLY A 149 6.92 -6.68 12.52
CA GLY A 149 7.85 -7.80 12.53
C GLY A 149 9.19 -7.47 13.16
N ARG A 150 9.77 -6.32 12.81
CA ARG A 150 11.05 -5.88 13.41
C ARG A 150 10.92 -5.70 14.92
N LYS A 151 9.84 -5.06 15.38
CA LYS A 151 9.57 -4.90 16.82
C LYS A 151 9.24 -6.22 17.50
N ALA A 152 8.53 -7.14 16.84
CA ALA A 152 8.33 -8.49 17.34
C ALA A 152 9.67 -9.19 17.61
N LEU A 153 10.56 -9.22 16.61
CA LEU A 153 11.86 -9.87 16.75
C LEU A 153 12.75 -9.16 17.79
N GLU A 154 12.72 -7.83 17.88
CA GLU A 154 13.37 -7.07 18.95
C GLU A 154 12.89 -7.54 20.33
N GLY A 155 11.57 -7.64 20.54
CA GLY A 155 10.99 -8.13 21.79
C GLY A 155 11.34 -9.59 22.08
N VAL A 156 11.36 -10.46 21.07
CA VAL A 156 11.76 -11.87 21.23
C VAL A 156 13.21 -11.98 21.66
N LEU A 157 14.12 -11.23 21.02
CA LEU A 157 15.54 -11.25 21.36
C LEU A 157 15.78 -10.73 22.79
N ARG A 158 15.13 -9.62 23.17
CA ARG A 158 15.16 -9.11 24.55
C ARG A 158 14.64 -10.14 25.56
N SER A 159 13.57 -10.86 25.22
CA SER A 159 13.04 -11.92 26.09
C SER A 159 14.03 -13.07 26.26
N LEU A 160 14.79 -13.43 25.22
CA LEU A 160 15.84 -14.45 25.30
C LEU A 160 17.04 -13.99 26.14
N GLU A 161 17.28 -12.68 26.21
CA GLU A 161 18.29 -12.05 27.06
C GLU A 161 17.83 -11.86 28.52
N GLY A 162 16.58 -12.22 28.84
CA GLY A 162 16.03 -12.20 30.20
C GLY A 162 15.22 -10.96 30.55
N ASP A 163 14.89 -10.11 29.57
CA ASP A 163 14.05 -8.92 29.80
C ASP A 163 12.59 -9.31 30.07
N HIS A 164 12.15 -9.05 31.30
CA HIS A 164 10.79 -9.34 31.75
C HIS A 164 9.71 -8.52 31.03
N GLU A 165 10.01 -7.29 30.57
CA GLU A 165 9.05 -6.43 29.87
C GLU A 165 8.66 -6.96 28.48
N SER A 166 9.46 -7.87 27.95
CA SER A 166 9.29 -8.44 26.60
C SER A 166 8.93 -9.92 26.61
N ARG A 167 8.73 -10.52 27.79
CA ARG A 167 8.49 -11.97 27.96
C ARG A 167 7.36 -12.51 27.08
N SER A 168 6.25 -11.78 27.00
CA SER A 168 5.09 -12.16 26.18
C SER A 168 5.40 -12.18 24.68
N CYS A 169 6.39 -11.41 24.19
CA CYS A 169 6.85 -11.54 22.81
C CYS A 169 7.54 -12.89 22.57
N GLY A 170 8.37 -13.33 23.52
CA GLY A 170 8.99 -14.66 23.48
C GLY A 170 7.96 -15.78 23.55
N ASP A 171 6.93 -15.65 24.39
CA ASP A 171 5.81 -16.61 24.47
C ASP A 171 5.00 -16.66 23.18
N ALA A 172 4.62 -15.50 22.62
CA ALA A 172 3.89 -15.41 21.36
C ALA A 172 4.67 -16.00 20.18
N TYR A 173 5.98 -15.73 20.10
CA TYR A 173 6.84 -16.38 19.10
C TYR A 173 6.83 -17.90 19.27
N ARG A 174 6.96 -18.39 20.51
CA ARG A 174 6.96 -19.83 20.79
C ARG A 174 5.68 -20.53 20.36
N GLN A 175 4.54 -19.89 20.57
CA GLN A 175 3.25 -20.42 20.15
C GLN A 175 3.12 -20.50 18.62
N ARG A 176 3.66 -19.53 17.89
CA ARG A 176 3.52 -19.47 16.42
C ARG A 176 4.57 -20.26 15.65
N PHE A 177 5.81 -20.22 16.10
CA PHE A 177 6.97 -20.69 15.33
C PHE A 177 7.78 -21.77 16.06
N GLY A 178 7.36 -22.16 17.27
CA GLY A 178 8.10 -23.11 18.10
C GLY A 178 9.30 -22.47 18.79
N LYS A 179 10.32 -23.26 19.11
CA LYS A 179 11.45 -22.80 19.94
C LYS A 179 12.11 -21.54 19.34
N ALA A 180 12.17 -20.47 20.13
CA ALA A 180 12.93 -19.28 19.78
C ALA A 180 14.44 -19.55 19.97
N ASP A 181 15.21 -19.36 18.90
CA ASP A 181 16.67 -19.45 18.89
C ASP A 181 17.25 -18.23 18.17
N GLN A 182 18.21 -17.54 18.81
CA GLN A 182 18.76 -16.28 18.31
C GLN A 182 19.42 -16.47 16.94
N ARG A 183 20.18 -17.55 16.74
CA ARG A 183 20.91 -17.78 15.48
C ARG A 183 19.94 -18.11 14.36
N MET A 184 18.94 -18.95 14.64
CA MET A 184 17.90 -19.29 13.68
C MET A 184 17.15 -18.05 13.19
N ILE A 185 16.72 -17.17 14.11
CA ILE A 185 16.00 -15.94 13.76
C ILE A 185 16.84 -15.04 12.83
N ILE A 186 18.11 -14.83 13.17
CA ILE A 186 19.04 -14.02 12.38
C ILE A 186 19.23 -14.64 11.00
N ASP A 187 19.52 -15.94 10.95
CA ASP A 187 19.76 -16.68 9.71
C ASP A 187 18.54 -16.66 8.79
N GLU A 188 17.34 -16.90 9.32
CA GLU A 188 16.10 -16.88 8.54
C GLU A 188 15.80 -15.49 7.97
N LEU A 189 16.01 -14.45 8.77
CA LEU A 189 15.74 -13.08 8.35
C LEU A 189 16.70 -12.63 7.23
N TYR A 190 18.00 -12.81 7.42
CA TYR A 190 19.01 -12.30 6.48
C TYR A 190 19.21 -13.18 5.24
N ARG A 191 18.82 -14.46 5.28
CA ARG A 191 18.79 -15.32 4.07
C ARG A 191 17.52 -15.16 3.25
N ALA A 192 16.51 -14.43 3.75
CA ALA A 192 15.27 -14.26 3.02
C ALA A 192 15.49 -13.48 1.70
N PRO A 193 14.87 -13.91 0.59
CA PRO A 193 14.91 -13.16 -0.67
C PRO A 193 14.40 -11.73 -0.57
N SER A 194 13.51 -11.47 0.40
CA SER A 194 13.05 -10.14 0.77
C SER A 194 12.92 -10.04 2.28
N ILE A 195 13.89 -9.37 2.92
CA ILE A 195 13.90 -9.09 4.37
C ILE A 195 12.59 -8.40 4.78
N GLN A 196 12.13 -7.42 4.01
CA GLN A 196 10.90 -6.69 4.31
C GLN A 196 9.66 -7.59 4.39
N LYS A 197 9.49 -8.49 3.41
CA LYS A 197 8.38 -9.45 3.43
C LYS A 197 8.53 -10.42 4.59
N LYS A 198 9.75 -10.89 4.84
CA LYS A 198 10.04 -11.82 5.94
C LYS A 198 9.73 -11.21 7.31
N LEU A 199 10.08 -9.94 7.53
CA LEU A 199 9.66 -9.21 8.73
C LEU A 199 8.12 -9.21 8.86
N GLY A 200 7.40 -8.93 7.78
CA GLY A 200 5.93 -8.96 7.78
C GLY A 200 5.32 -10.28 8.27
N GLU A 201 5.99 -11.42 8.07
CA GLU A 201 5.54 -12.72 8.58
C GLU A 201 5.58 -12.82 10.11
N TYR A 202 6.47 -12.08 10.78
CA TYR A 202 6.57 -12.03 12.24
C TYR A 202 5.66 -10.99 12.88
N ALA A 203 4.98 -10.13 12.10
CA ALA A 203 4.08 -9.11 12.64
C ALA A 203 3.03 -9.64 13.64
N PRO A 204 2.41 -10.82 13.44
CA PRO A 204 1.43 -11.36 14.38
C PRO A 204 1.97 -11.64 15.79
N VAL A 205 3.29 -11.82 15.94
CA VAL A 205 3.90 -11.99 17.28
C VAL A 205 3.76 -10.71 18.10
N LEU A 206 3.87 -9.53 17.49
CA LEU A 206 3.71 -8.27 18.20
C LEU A 206 2.25 -8.03 18.58
N THR A 207 1.30 -8.36 17.71
CA THR A 207 -0.13 -8.22 18.00
C THR A 207 -0.58 -9.17 19.10
N ASP A 208 -0.12 -10.42 19.09
CA ASP A 208 -0.42 -11.38 20.15
C ASP A 208 0.21 -10.95 21.49
N ALA A 209 1.45 -10.46 21.46
CA ALA A 209 2.10 -9.94 22.66
C ALA A 209 1.37 -8.72 23.22
N LEU A 210 0.90 -7.81 22.36
CA LEU A 210 0.08 -6.68 22.75
C LEU A 210 -1.24 -7.12 23.40
N ALA A 211 -1.92 -8.11 22.81
CA ALA A 211 -3.15 -8.69 23.38
C ALA A 211 -2.92 -9.39 24.73
N ALA A 212 -1.68 -9.78 25.03
CA ALA A 212 -1.25 -10.32 26.32
C ALA A 212 -0.66 -9.24 27.24
N ASP A 213 -1.02 -7.97 27.04
CA ASP A 213 -0.60 -6.81 27.84
C ASP A 213 0.93 -6.67 28.00
N CYS A 214 1.69 -7.09 26.98
CA CYS A 214 3.15 -6.99 27.00
C CYS A 214 3.59 -5.52 27.13
N PRO A 215 4.34 -5.13 28.18
CA PRO A 215 4.78 -3.75 28.36
C PRO A 215 5.60 -3.22 27.18
N PHE A 216 6.52 -4.03 26.64
CA PHE A 216 7.32 -3.67 25.48
C PHE A 216 6.45 -3.43 24.23
N ALA A 217 5.55 -4.36 23.91
CA ALA A 217 4.70 -4.25 22.73
C ALA A 217 3.74 -3.06 22.85
N THR A 218 3.14 -2.86 24.03
CA THR A 218 2.26 -1.73 24.34
C THR A 218 2.97 -0.40 24.10
N LYS A 219 4.17 -0.23 24.66
CA LYS A 219 4.95 1.00 24.49
C LYS A 219 5.33 1.23 23.02
N ALA A 220 5.82 0.20 22.35
CA ALA A 220 6.25 0.30 20.95
C ALA A 220 5.08 0.68 20.03
N VAL A 221 3.98 -0.07 20.10
CA VAL A 221 2.80 0.16 19.25
C VAL A 221 2.20 1.53 19.54
N LYS A 222 1.99 1.90 20.81
CA LYS A 222 1.47 3.21 21.18
C LYS A 222 2.29 4.35 20.56
N SER A 223 3.62 4.32 20.72
CA SER A 223 4.49 5.37 20.18
C SER A 223 4.42 5.47 18.65
N SER A 224 4.29 4.35 17.94
CA SER A 224 4.19 4.33 16.48
C SER A 224 2.83 4.84 15.98
N ILE A 225 1.73 4.50 16.67
CA ILE A 225 0.39 5.02 16.37
C ILE A 225 0.33 6.53 16.64
N GLU A 226 0.91 7.01 17.75
CA GLU A 226 1.00 8.44 18.04
C GLU A 226 1.74 9.21 16.94
N GLN A 227 2.84 8.64 16.42
CA GLN A 227 3.58 9.21 15.30
C GLN A 227 2.74 9.21 14.01
N LEU A 228 2.02 8.13 13.72
CA LEU A 228 1.12 8.03 12.58
C LEU A 228 0.05 9.13 12.60
N VAL A 229 -0.64 9.29 13.74
CA VAL A 229 -1.67 10.34 13.93
C VAL A 229 -1.07 11.75 13.81
N SER A 230 0.14 11.96 14.34
CA SER A 230 0.84 13.23 14.17
C SER A 230 1.12 13.55 12.70
N LEU A 231 1.46 12.53 11.90
CA LEU A 231 1.66 12.73 10.46
C LEU A 231 0.35 12.97 9.71
N PHE A 232 -0.79 12.42 10.14
CA PHE A 232 -2.10 12.81 9.58
C PHE A 232 -2.38 14.30 9.80
N ARG A 233 -2.13 14.80 11.02
CA ARG A 233 -2.24 16.23 11.32
C ARG A 233 -1.29 17.07 10.48
N GLN A 234 -0.04 16.62 10.32
CA GLN A 234 0.94 17.30 9.47
C GLN A 234 0.47 17.34 8.01
N ALA A 235 -0.02 16.22 7.48
CA ALA A 235 -0.50 16.11 6.11
C ALA A 235 -1.68 17.06 5.87
N ALA A 236 -2.68 17.05 6.76
CA ALA A 236 -3.81 17.97 6.72
C ALA A 236 -3.38 19.44 6.72
N ARG A 237 -2.43 19.82 7.58
CA ARG A 237 -1.89 21.19 7.62
C ARG A 237 -1.19 21.57 6.32
N GLN A 238 -0.39 20.69 5.72
CA GLN A 238 0.35 20.98 4.50
C GLN A 238 -0.56 21.08 3.27
N THR A 239 -1.68 20.35 3.25
CA THR A 239 -2.68 20.41 2.17
C THR A 239 -3.74 21.49 2.39
N GLY A 240 -3.83 22.05 3.60
CA GLY A 240 -4.82 23.07 3.94
C GLY A 240 -6.20 22.50 4.29
N MET A 241 -6.28 21.21 4.63
CA MET A 241 -7.50 20.63 5.19
C MET A 241 -7.80 21.30 6.54
N VAL A 242 -8.94 21.98 6.58
CA VAL A 242 -9.52 22.57 7.78
C VAL A 242 -10.72 21.71 8.17
N SER A 243 -10.91 21.41 9.45
CA SER A 243 -11.98 20.55 10.01
C SER A 243 -11.72 19.02 10.00
N LYS A 244 -12.80 18.23 10.06
CA LYS A 244 -12.85 16.77 10.07
C LYS A 244 -12.11 16.17 8.87
N ILE A 245 -11.19 15.26 9.13
CA ILE A 245 -10.34 14.65 8.11
C ILE A 245 -10.93 13.31 7.68
N THR A 246 -11.39 13.20 6.45
CA THR A 246 -11.68 11.90 5.83
C THR A 246 -10.39 11.13 5.63
N LEU A 247 -10.30 9.95 6.23
CA LEU A 247 -9.14 9.08 6.22
C LEU A 247 -9.56 7.69 5.69
N CYS A 248 -8.96 7.26 4.60
CA CYS A 248 -9.07 5.88 4.15
C CYS A 248 -7.83 5.09 4.56
N GLY A 249 -8.05 4.02 5.32
CA GLY A 249 -7.03 3.02 5.61
C GLY A 249 -6.95 1.97 4.49
N SER A 250 -5.74 1.51 4.17
CA SER A 250 -5.54 0.39 3.23
C SER A 250 -4.36 -0.48 3.60
N GLY A 251 -4.48 -1.79 3.40
CA GLY A 251 -3.40 -2.75 3.60
C GLY A 251 -3.55 -3.58 4.87
N GLY A 252 -2.67 -4.56 5.03
CA GLY A 252 -2.85 -5.65 5.98
C GLY A 252 -3.11 -5.26 7.44
N LEU A 253 -2.55 -4.14 7.93
CA LEU A 253 -2.87 -3.71 9.30
C LEU A 253 -4.31 -3.21 9.43
N TRP A 254 -4.84 -2.48 8.43
CA TRP A 254 -6.23 -2.05 8.41
C TRP A 254 -7.20 -3.21 8.15
N ASP A 255 -6.83 -4.11 7.25
CA ASP A 255 -7.75 -5.14 6.75
C ASP A 255 -7.81 -6.38 7.66
N LYS A 256 -6.71 -6.73 8.33
CA LYS A 256 -6.56 -8.01 9.04
C LYS A 256 -6.44 -7.87 10.54
N TRP A 257 -5.99 -6.73 11.05
CA TRP A 257 -5.84 -6.52 12.49
C TRP A 257 -6.94 -5.57 12.99
N GLN A 258 -7.95 -6.17 13.63
CA GLN A 258 -9.17 -5.47 14.04
C GLN A 258 -8.91 -4.27 14.96
N ASP A 259 -7.88 -4.33 15.81
CA ASP A 259 -7.60 -3.25 16.76
C ASP A 259 -6.93 -2.04 16.11
N PHE A 260 -6.39 -2.17 14.89
CA PHE A 260 -5.61 -1.09 14.28
C PHE A 260 -6.43 0.18 14.08
N ALA A 261 -7.64 0.04 13.54
CA ALA A 261 -8.56 1.17 13.36
C ALA A 261 -8.93 1.80 14.70
N THR A 262 -9.31 0.98 15.68
CA THR A 262 -9.66 1.44 17.03
C THR A 262 -8.52 2.19 17.71
N LEU A 263 -7.28 1.70 17.60
CA LEU A 263 -6.10 2.36 18.17
C LEU A 263 -5.83 3.71 17.51
N VAL A 264 -6.00 3.80 16.19
CA VAL A 264 -5.85 5.07 15.46
C VAL A 264 -6.94 6.06 15.87
N GLU A 265 -8.21 5.65 15.92
CA GLU A 265 -9.34 6.50 16.33
C GLU A 265 -9.20 6.99 17.77
N TYR A 266 -8.84 6.08 18.68
CA TYR A 266 -8.58 6.41 20.08
C TYR A 266 -7.46 7.45 20.19
N THR A 267 -6.32 7.21 19.53
CA THR A 267 -5.16 8.11 19.58
C THR A 267 -5.46 9.45 18.91
N ALA A 268 -6.25 9.46 17.84
CA ALA A 268 -6.69 10.69 17.19
C ALA A 268 -7.57 11.53 18.11
N THR A 269 -8.51 10.89 18.82
CA THR A 269 -9.39 11.53 19.81
C THR A 269 -8.57 12.14 20.95
N GLU A 270 -7.63 11.38 21.52
CA GLU A 270 -6.71 11.85 22.58
C GLU A 270 -5.88 13.05 22.15
N GLN A 271 -5.52 13.14 20.86
CA GLN A 271 -4.78 14.27 20.32
C GLN A 271 -5.67 15.35 19.67
N HIS A 272 -6.98 15.33 19.93
CA HIS A 272 -7.96 16.29 19.40
C HIS A 272 -7.93 16.43 17.87
N LEU A 273 -7.76 15.30 17.16
CA LEU A 273 -7.84 15.21 15.71
C LEU A 273 -9.15 14.51 15.33
N GLU A 274 -10.06 15.25 14.71
CA GLU A 274 -11.32 14.69 14.26
C GLU A 274 -11.12 13.92 12.94
N LEU A 275 -11.27 12.60 13.00
CA LEU A 275 -11.12 11.71 11.85
C LEU A 275 -12.47 11.10 11.46
N GLU A 276 -12.68 10.97 10.15
CA GLU A 276 -13.72 10.13 9.58
C GLU A 276 -13.05 8.96 8.86
N LEU A 277 -13.03 7.79 9.51
CA LEU A 277 -12.54 6.58 8.86
C LEU A 277 -13.53 6.10 7.81
N VAL A 278 -13.04 5.89 6.60
CA VAL A 278 -13.79 5.29 5.50
C VAL A 278 -13.07 4.05 4.99
N LYS A 279 -13.83 3.12 4.43
CA LYS A 279 -13.27 2.00 3.65
C LYS A 279 -13.02 2.47 2.21
N PRO A 280 -12.16 1.77 1.45
CA PRO A 280 -12.01 2.06 0.03
C PRO A 280 -13.36 2.04 -0.69
N ILE A 281 -13.72 3.16 -1.34
CA ILE A 281 -14.99 3.28 -2.07
C ILE A 281 -14.96 2.46 -3.36
N GLN A 282 -13.80 2.41 -4.01
CA GLN A 282 -13.59 1.68 -5.27
C GLN A 282 -12.46 0.65 -5.13
N PRO A 283 -12.49 -0.43 -5.93
CA PRO A 283 -11.33 -1.30 -6.11
C PRO A 283 -10.06 -0.51 -6.48
N LEU A 284 -8.93 -0.82 -5.83
CA LEU A 284 -7.67 -0.08 -6.03
C LEU A 284 -7.20 -0.02 -7.49
N HIS A 285 -7.47 -1.07 -8.25
CA HIS A 285 -7.08 -1.15 -9.66
C HIS A 285 -7.88 -0.18 -10.56
N LEU A 286 -8.99 0.41 -10.09
CA LEU A 286 -9.68 1.52 -10.76
C LEU A 286 -9.07 2.89 -10.45
N GLY A 287 -8.20 2.99 -9.45
CA GLY A 287 -7.54 4.23 -9.04
C GLY A 287 -6.88 5.03 -10.17
N PRO A 288 -6.08 4.40 -11.06
CA PRO A 288 -5.52 5.09 -12.22
C PRO A 288 -6.59 5.68 -13.15
N LEU A 289 -7.68 4.94 -13.41
CA LEU A 289 -8.80 5.42 -14.23
C LEU A 289 -9.54 6.60 -13.58
N ILE A 290 -9.85 6.51 -12.27
CA ILE A 290 -10.49 7.59 -11.50
C ILE A 290 -9.62 8.86 -11.52
N LEU A 291 -8.31 8.70 -11.32
CA LEU A 291 -7.39 9.83 -11.34
C LEU A 291 -7.30 10.47 -12.73
N HIS A 292 -7.25 9.67 -13.79
CA HIS A 292 -7.19 10.16 -15.17
C HIS A 292 -8.50 10.83 -15.62
N ALA A 293 -9.65 10.34 -15.13
CA ALA A 293 -10.96 10.92 -15.42
C ALA A 293 -11.13 12.36 -14.95
N ARG A 294 -10.30 12.86 -14.03
CA ARG A 294 -10.32 14.29 -13.63
C ARG A 294 -10.07 15.25 -14.79
N SER A 295 -9.31 14.82 -15.79
CA SER A 295 -8.92 15.65 -16.94
C SER A 295 -9.30 15.04 -18.29
N CYS A 296 -9.91 13.86 -18.33
CA CYS A 296 -10.22 13.13 -19.56
C CYS A 296 -11.73 12.76 -19.64
N PRO A 297 -12.52 13.43 -20.50
CA PRO A 297 -13.96 13.16 -20.65
C PRO A 297 -14.29 11.72 -21.08
N ASP A 298 -13.42 11.06 -21.85
CA ASP A 298 -13.62 9.66 -22.24
C ASP A 298 -13.50 8.73 -21.04
N ALA A 299 -12.52 8.96 -20.14
CA ALA A 299 -12.39 8.19 -18.91
C ALA A 299 -13.55 8.44 -17.94
N GLN A 300 -14.09 9.67 -17.87
CA GLN A 300 -15.31 9.96 -17.09
C GLN A 300 -16.51 9.16 -17.58
N ARG A 301 -16.74 9.14 -18.90
CA ARG A 301 -17.81 8.34 -19.51
C ARG A 301 -17.63 6.86 -19.24
N THR A 302 -16.40 6.36 -19.34
CA THR A 302 -16.10 4.95 -19.06
C THR A 302 -16.35 4.60 -17.59
N LEU A 303 -15.97 5.45 -16.63
CA LEU A 303 -16.27 5.22 -15.21
C LEU A 303 -17.76 5.14 -14.93
N GLN A 304 -18.59 5.96 -15.57
CA GLN A 304 -20.05 5.91 -15.42
C GLN A 304 -20.68 4.60 -15.90
N THR A 305 -19.96 3.79 -16.67
CA THR A 305 -20.43 2.45 -17.09
C THR A 305 -20.10 1.35 -16.08
N PHE A 306 -19.20 1.62 -15.13
CA PHE A 306 -18.94 0.75 -13.98
C PHE A 306 -19.89 1.17 -12.86
N ASP A 307 -21.11 0.64 -12.88
CA ASP A 307 -22.07 0.88 -11.80
C ASP A 307 -21.53 0.26 -10.49
N THR A 308 -21.48 1.06 -9.43
CA THR A 308 -20.81 0.76 -8.14
C THR A 308 -21.52 -0.32 -7.30
N GLN A 309 -22.40 -1.12 -7.88
CA GLN A 309 -23.25 -2.09 -7.14
C GLN A 309 -22.78 -3.54 -7.20
N ASP A 310 -21.74 -3.88 -7.98
CA ASP A 310 -21.26 -5.27 -8.13
C ASP A 310 -19.78 -5.48 -7.72
N PHE A 311 -19.30 -4.73 -6.71
CA PHE A 311 -17.98 -4.98 -6.08
C PHE A 311 -18.09 -5.39 -4.61
#